data_AF-A0A929UAW8-F1
#
_entry.id   AF-A0A929UAW8-F1
#
_cell.length_a   1.000
_cell.length_b   1.000
_cell.length_c   1.000
_cell.angle_alpha   90.00
_cell.angle_beta   90.00
_cell.angle_gamma   90.00
#
_symmetry.space_group_name_H-M   'P 1'
#
loop_
_entity.id
_entity.type
_entity.pdbx_description
1 polymer ?
#
loop_
_entity_poly.entity_id
_entity_poly.type
_entity_poly.pdbx_seq_one_letter_code
_entity_poly.pdbx_strand_id
1 'polypeptide(L)'
;MYYAYFHSFSLLISLVVVIPFLKSGTRLIRAWKRKRRELSLSLYRQFIHGQCVILFPLSAFFLALSEQIGTSLFGISTPMMNRLLGCGAFLMIFVSLSISGGVVLSAVHLRRLCLFNSFASSMIGGILLVGGIFLFKKGLSVVILSEIAYFFIYDLLLLYELDAMMQVHGRDLVKTFLLPFGIASVCAFVIYVIGRPLKLLVGDIVTMMGCIVVGTLLYLYLIRRLHGLTDHEIAVLDRNLNFRKKRE
;
A
#
# COMPACT_ATOMS: atom_id res chain seq x y z
N MET A 1 -8.26 -6.74 -23.09
CA MET A 1 -7.17 -7.67 -22.71
C MET A 1 -6.13 -7.02 -21.80
N TYR A 2 -5.45 -5.95 -22.23
CA TYR A 2 -4.41 -5.27 -21.45
C TYR A 2 -4.82 -4.93 -20.00
N TYR A 3 -6.00 -4.34 -19.79
CA TYR A 3 -6.48 -3.99 -18.45
C TYR A 3 -6.54 -5.20 -17.48
N ALA A 4 -7.05 -6.35 -17.93
CA ALA A 4 -7.16 -7.53 -17.08
C ALA A 4 -5.79 -8.06 -16.63
N TYR A 5 -4.79 -8.04 -17.50
CA TYR A 5 -3.42 -8.45 -17.16
C TYR A 5 -2.77 -7.51 -16.14
N PHE A 6 -2.86 -6.19 -16.35
CA PHE A 6 -2.27 -5.21 -15.42
C PHE A 6 -2.96 -5.18 -14.06
N HIS A 7 -4.29 -5.29 -14.08
CA HIS A 7 -5.10 -5.38 -12.88
C HIS A 7 -4.74 -6.62 -12.06
N SER A 8 -4.68 -7.78 -12.71
CA SER A 8 -4.28 -9.05 -12.08
C SER A 8 -2.86 -8.99 -11.52
N PHE A 9 -1.93 -8.34 -12.23
CA PHE A 9 -0.56 -8.15 -11.77
C PHE A 9 -0.49 -7.26 -10.51
N SER A 10 -1.21 -6.14 -10.49
CA SER A 10 -1.30 -5.25 -9.33
C SER A 10 -1.90 -5.96 -8.11
N LEU A 11 -2.94 -6.78 -8.31
CA LEU A 11 -3.53 -7.60 -7.26
C LEU A 11 -2.55 -8.66 -6.74
N LEU A 12 -1.81 -9.33 -7.64
CA LEU A 12 -0.82 -10.33 -7.28
C LEU A 12 0.30 -9.73 -6.42
N ILE A 13 0.83 -8.57 -6.79
CA ILE A 13 1.83 -7.87 -5.98
C ILE A 13 1.23 -7.50 -4.62
N SER A 14 0.01 -6.96 -4.60
CA SER A 14 -0.68 -6.62 -3.35
C SER A 14 -0.79 -7.82 -2.41
N LEU A 15 -1.15 -9.00 -2.94
CA LEU A 15 -1.21 -10.24 -2.16
C LEU A 15 0.14 -10.63 -1.57
N VAL A 16 1.23 -10.52 -2.33
CA VAL A 16 2.59 -10.81 -1.84
C VAL A 16 3.00 -9.82 -0.76
N VAL A 17 2.73 -8.53 -0.97
CA VAL A 17 3.10 -7.45 -0.05
C VAL A 17 2.30 -7.51 1.26
N VAL A 18 1.09 -8.08 1.24
CA VAL A 18 0.23 -8.25 2.42
C VAL A 18 0.75 -9.30 3.41
N ILE A 19 1.50 -10.30 2.95
CA ILE A 19 1.99 -11.42 3.79
C ILE A 19 2.66 -10.95 5.11
N PRO A 20 3.66 -10.05 5.10
CA PRO A 20 4.28 -9.58 6.34
C PRO A 20 3.28 -8.86 7.28
N PHE A 21 2.29 -8.18 6.73
CA PHE A 21 1.26 -7.49 7.50
C PHE A 21 0.28 -8.45 8.13
N LEU A 22 -0.10 -9.55 7.45
CA LEU A 22 -0.94 -10.59 8.07
C LEU A 22 -0.28 -11.15 9.33
N LYS A 23 1.03 -11.40 9.30
CA LYS A 23 1.79 -11.86 10.47
C LYS A 23 1.74 -10.83 11.62
N SER A 24 1.93 -9.55 11.32
CA SER A 24 1.78 -8.47 12.31
C SER A 24 0.35 -8.42 12.86
N GLY A 25 -0.66 -8.53 12.00
CA GLY A 25 -2.08 -8.60 12.34
C GLY A 25 -2.41 -9.77 13.26
N THR A 26 -1.82 -10.97 13.08
CA THR A 26 -2.05 -12.10 14.00
C THR A 26 -1.52 -11.84 15.42
N ARG A 27 -0.45 -11.04 15.58
CA ARG A 27 0.05 -10.65 16.91
C ARG A 27 -0.93 -9.70 17.58
N LEU A 28 -1.44 -8.74 16.82
CA LEU A 28 -2.48 -7.81 17.26
C LEU A 28 -3.76 -8.55 17.70
N ILE A 29 -4.28 -9.45 16.87
CA ILE A 29 -5.46 -10.28 17.18
C ILE A 29 -5.24 -11.07 18.48
N ARG A 30 -4.07 -11.68 18.67
CA ARG A 30 -3.75 -12.44 19.89
C ARG A 30 -3.68 -11.56 21.14
N ALA A 31 -3.08 -10.38 21.04
CA ALA A 31 -3.04 -9.43 22.15
C ALA A 31 -4.46 -8.96 22.55
N TRP A 32 -5.30 -8.69 21.55
CA TRP A 32 -6.70 -8.33 21.74
C TRP A 32 -7.50 -9.43 22.42
N LYS A 33 -7.44 -10.67 21.92
CA LYS A 33 -8.16 -11.81 22.52
C LYS A 33 -7.75 -12.08 23.97
N ARG A 34 -6.49 -11.79 24.32
CA ARG A 34 -5.96 -11.88 25.70
C ARG A 34 -6.28 -10.66 26.57
N LYS A 35 -7.09 -9.72 26.07
CA LYS A 35 -7.47 -8.46 26.76
C LYS A 35 -6.28 -7.61 27.23
N ARG A 36 -5.14 -7.69 26.53
CA ARG A 36 -3.94 -6.87 26.83
C ARG A 36 -4.02 -5.54 26.11
N ARG A 37 -4.76 -4.58 26.68
CA ARG A 37 -5.14 -3.33 26.03
C ARG A 37 -3.96 -2.45 25.58
N GLU A 38 -2.96 -2.24 26.44
CA GLU A 38 -1.79 -1.41 26.11
C GLU A 38 -0.93 -2.06 25.00
N LEU A 39 -0.76 -3.37 25.07
CA LEU A 39 -0.04 -4.14 24.06
C LEU A 39 -0.79 -4.13 22.73
N SER A 40 -2.12 -4.25 22.74
CA SER A 40 -2.90 -4.22 21.51
C SER A 40 -2.85 -2.83 20.86
N LEU A 41 -2.95 -1.75 21.64
CA LEU A 41 -2.84 -0.38 21.15
C LEU A 41 -1.47 -0.11 20.49
N SER A 42 -0.38 -0.48 21.16
CA SER A 42 0.97 -0.30 20.62
C SER A 42 1.20 -1.13 19.34
N LEU A 43 0.77 -2.39 19.31
CA LEU A 43 0.84 -3.24 18.13
C LEU A 43 -0.01 -2.71 16.97
N TYR A 44 -1.16 -2.08 17.26
CA TYR A 44 -2.01 -1.48 16.24
C TYR A 44 -1.38 -0.25 15.60
N ARG A 45 -0.81 0.66 16.41
CA ARG A 45 -0.06 1.81 15.89
C ARG A 45 1.11 1.36 15.02
N GLN A 46 1.87 0.35 15.46
CA GLN A 46 2.96 -0.24 14.69
C GLN A 46 2.46 -0.95 13.42
N PHE A 47 1.29 -1.59 13.47
CA PHE A 47 0.68 -2.28 12.33
C PHE A 47 0.31 -1.30 11.23
N ILE A 48 -0.37 -0.19 11.54
CA ILE A 48 -0.74 0.82 10.54
C ILE A 48 0.49 1.59 10.05
N HIS A 49 1.32 2.08 10.97
CA HIS A 49 2.52 2.84 10.61
C HIS A 49 3.48 2.00 9.75
N GLY A 50 3.75 0.75 10.15
CA GLY A 50 4.61 -0.16 9.41
C GLY A 50 4.09 -0.50 8.02
N GLN A 51 2.76 -0.52 7.84
CA GLN A 51 2.16 -0.65 6.51
C GLN A 51 2.46 0.56 5.63
N CYS A 52 2.21 1.77 6.12
CA CYS A 52 2.45 2.99 5.35
C CYS A 52 3.93 3.17 4.98
N VAL A 53 4.85 2.85 5.90
CA VAL A 53 6.31 2.91 5.69
C VAL A 53 6.79 2.01 4.54
N ILE A 54 6.11 0.90 4.28
CA ILE A 54 6.49 -0.03 3.21
C ILE A 54 5.66 0.22 1.93
N LEU A 55 4.35 0.41 2.06
CA LEU A 55 3.44 0.52 0.93
C LEU A 55 3.65 1.81 0.14
N PHE A 56 3.92 2.94 0.80
CA PHE A 56 4.12 4.21 0.10
C PHE A 56 5.37 4.25 -0.77
N PRO A 57 6.59 3.91 -0.30
CA PRO A 57 7.75 3.87 -1.18
C PRO A 57 7.58 2.83 -2.29
N LEU A 58 7.00 1.66 -1.99
CA LEU A 58 6.75 0.64 -3.00
C LEU A 58 5.83 1.17 -4.11
N SER A 59 4.70 1.76 -3.75
CA SER A 59 3.77 2.36 -4.70
C SER A 59 4.40 3.51 -5.49
N ALA A 60 5.11 4.42 -4.82
CA ALA A 60 5.75 5.56 -5.47
C ALA A 60 6.84 5.11 -6.46
N PHE A 61 7.58 4.05 -6.15
CA PHE A 61 8.59 3.50 -7.05
C PHE A 61 7.97 2.77 -8.23
N PHE A 62 6.88 2.03 -8.01
CA PHE A 62 6.09 1.42 -9.09
C PHE A 62 5.54 2.47 -10.06
N LEU A 63 5.08 3.60 -9.53
CA LEU A 63 4.62 4.74 -10.33
C LEU A 63 5.78 5.34 -11.15
N ALA A 64 6.89 5.66 -10.49
CA ALA A 64 8.07 6.29 -11.12
C ALA A 64 8.74 5.40 -12.18
N LEU A 65 8.70 4.09 -11.99
CA LEU A 65 9.33 3.10 -12.87
C LEU A 65 8.33 2.38 -13.78
N SER A 66 7.10 2.89 -13.92
CA SER A 66 6.03 2.24 -14.67
C SER A 66 6.39 1.89 -16.12
N GLU A 67 7.18 2.74 -16.79
CA GLU A 67 7.66 2.49 -18.15
C GLU A 67 8.68 1.35 -18.22
N GLN A 68 9.64 1.33 -17.29
CA GLN A 68 10.68 0.30 -17.20
C GLN A 68 10.08 -1.05 -16.75
N ILE A 69 9.13 -1.04 -15.83
CA ILE A 69 8.35 -2.23 -15.42
C ILE A 69 7.58 -2.77 -16.62
N GLY A 70 6.97 -1.87 -17.39
CA GLY A 70 6.28 -2.17 -18.62
C GLY A 70 7.13 -2.92 -19.65
N THR A 71 8.24 -2.31 -20.05
CA THR A 71 9.19 -2.89 -21.00
C THR A 71 9.82 -4.18 -20.49
N SER A 72 10.21 -4.25 -19.22
CA SER A 72 10.90 -5.42 -18.65
C SER A 72 9.99 -6.64 -18.46
N LEU A 73 8.74 -6.46 -18.03
CA LEU A 73 7.84 -7.57 -17.74
C LEU A 73 6.96 -7.97 -18.93
N PHE A 74 6.58 -6.99 -19.76
CA PHE A 74 5.62 -7.22 -20.84
C PHE A 74 6.25 -7.08 -22.23
N GLY A 75 7.52 -6.68 -22.33
CA GLY A 75 8.23 -6.51 -23.61
C GLY A 75 7.78 -5.30 -24.43
N ILE A 76 6.79 -4.55 -23.95
CA ILE A 76 6.20 -3.38 -24.62
C ILE A 76 5.93 -2.28 -23.61
N SER A 77 6.14 -1.02 -23.98
CA SER A 77 5.64 0.13 -23.21
C SER A 77 4.78 1.05 -24.06
N THR A 78 3.49 1.14 -23.72
CA THR A 78 2.57 2.10 -24.33
C THR A 78 2.17 3.16 -23.30
N PRO A 79 1.87 4.40 -23.72
CA PRO A 79 1.43 5.45 -22.80
C PRO A 79 0.18 5.05 -21.98
N MET A 80 -0.71 4.27 -22.60
CA MET A 80 -1.89 3.74 -21.93
C MET A 80 -1.51 2.76 -20.82
N MET A 81 -0.59 1.84 -21.10
CA MET A 81 -0.10 0.89 -20.11
C MET A 81 0.60 1.57 -18.94
N ASN A 82 1.46 2.56 -19.20
CA ASN A 82 2.17 3.28 -18.14
C ASN A 82 1.18 3.99 -17.21
N ARG A 83 0.10 4.56 -17.76
CA ARG A 83 -1.01 5.13 -16.97
C ARG A 83 -1.72 4.07 -16.12
N LEU A 84 -1.98 2.90 -16.70
CA LEU A 84 -2.61 1.78 -15.98
C LEU A 84 -1.76 1.26 -14.83
N LEU A 85 -0.46 1.05 -15.08
CA LEU A 85 0.51 0.65 -14.05
C LEU A 85 0.62 1.72 -12.96
N GLY A 86 0.62 3.00 -13.35
CA GLY A 86 0.60 4.11 -12.39
C GLY A 86 -0.63 4.10 -11.49
N CYS A 87 -1.82 3.90 -12.05
CA CYS A 87 -3.04 3.78 -11.24
C CYS A 87 -3.05 2.52 -10.36
N GLY A 88 -2.57 1.38 -10.88
CA GLY A 88 -2.42 0.14 -10.12
C GLY A 88 -1.47 0.29 -8.93
N ALA A 89 -0.40 1.08 -9.10
CA ALA A 89 0.53 1.39 -8.01
C ALA A 89 -0.19 2.08 -6.83
N PHE A 90 -1.11 3.01 -7.09
CA PHE A 90 -1.95 3.60 -6.04
C PHE A 90 -2.92 2.59 -5.44
N LEU A 91 -3.56 1.78 -6.29
CA LEU A 91 -4.52 0.76 -5.87
C LEU A 91 -3.90 -0.25 -4.90
N MET A 92 -2.65 -0.62 -5.13
CA MET A 92 -1.89 -1.57 -4.29
C MET A 92 -1.79 -1.14 -2.82
N ILE A 93 -1.70 0.17 -2.55
CA ILE A 93 -1.71 0.69 -1.17
C ILE A 93 -3.02 0.29 -0.51
N PHE A 94 -4.13 0.65 -1.14
CA PHE A 94 -5.46 0.49 -0.55
C PHE A 94 -5.85 -0.99 -0.47
N VAL A 95 -5.63 -1.77 -1.53
CA VAL A 95 -5.87 -3.22 -1.51
C VAL A 95 -5.11 -3.89 -0.36
N SER A 96 -3.86 -3.51 -0.13
CA SER A 96 -3.05 -4.13 0.93
C SER A 96 -3.54 -3.77 2.33
N LEU A 97 -3.92 -2.51 2.55
CA LEU A 97 -4.55 -2.05 3.79
C LEU A 97 -5.90 -2.75 4.02
N SER A 98 -6.71 -2.85 2.98
CA SER A 98 -8.04 -3.47 3.01
C SER A 98 -7.98 -4.95 3.38
N ILE A 99 -7.09 -5.72 2.75
CA ILE A 99 -6.96 -7.16 3.03
C ILE A 99 -6.45 -7.36 4.46
N SER A 100 -5.37 -6.67 4.84
CA SER A 100 -4.76 -6.88 6.16
C SER A 100 -5.65 -6.37 7.30
N GLY A 101 -6.27 -5.20 7.14
CA GLY A 101 -7.22 -4.60 8.09
C GLY A 101 -8.50 -5.42 8.20
N GLY A 102 -9.06 -5.86 7.07
CA GLY A 102 -10.24 -6.72 7.02
C GLY A 102 -10.04 -8.06 7.73
N VAL A 103 -8.85 -8.67 7.62
CA VAL A 103 -8.48 -9.88 8.36
C VAL A 103 -8.45 -9.63 9.87
N VAL A 104 -7.82 -8.52 10.31
CA VAL A 104 -7.77 -8.15 11.73
C VAL A 104 -9.17 -7.94 12.28
N LEU A 105 -9.99 -7.13 11.61
CA LEU A 105 -11.33 -6.78 12.04
C LEU A 105 -12.25 -8.01 12.08
N SER A 106 -12.20 -8.87 11.05
CA SER A 106 -12.97 -10.12 10.99
C SER A 106 -12.60 -11.08 12.13
N ALA A 107 -11.31 -11.16 12.48
CA ALA A 107 -10.83 -12.05 13.53
C ALA A 107 -11.17 -11.59 14.96
N VAL A 108 -11.60 -10.34 15.11
CA VAL A 108 -12.00 -9.71 16.38
C VAL A 108 -13.54 -9.70 16.54
N HIS A 109 -14.24 -10.61 15.86
CA HIS A 109 -15.70 -10.78 15.90
C HIS A 109 -16.51 -9.64 15.27
N LEU A 110 -15.87 -8.72 14.53
CA LEU A 110 -16.54 -7.64 13.80
C LEU A 110 -16.74 -7.97 12.30
N ARG A 111 -16.90 -9.25 11.97
CA ARG A 111 -17.08 -9.73 10.58
C ARG A 111 -18.30 -9.09 9.89
N ARG A 112 -19.38 -8.83 10.64
CA ARG A 112 -20.59 -8.18 10.08
C ARG A 112 -20.29 -6.75 9.62
N LEU A 113 -19.45 -6.02 10.35
CA LEU A 113 -19.03 -4.68 9.98
C LEU A 113 -18.14 -4.69 8.73
N CYS A 114 -17.23 -5.67 8.60
CA CYS A 114 -16.45 -5.85 7.37
C CYS A 114 -17.35 -5.99 6.13
N LEU A 115 -18.43 -6.76 6.24
CA LEU A 115 -19.38 -6.96 5.13
C LEU A 115 -20.18 -5.69 4.85
N PHE A 116 -20.64 -5.00 5.90
CA PHE A 116 -21.35 -3.73 5.76
C PHE A 116 -20.48 -2.67 5.09
N ASN A 117 -19.23 -2.51 5.52
CA ASN A 117 -18.30 -1.56 4.93
C ASN A 117 -17.99 -1.88 3.48
N SER A 118 -17.82 -3.17 3.16
CA SER A 118 -17.63 -3.60 1.77
C SER A 118 -18.86 -3.28 0.92
N PHE A 119 -20.06 -3.52 1.46
CA PHE A 119 -21.31 -3.18 0.78
C PHE A 119 -21.44 -1.67 0.57
N ALA A 120 -21.28 -0.86 1.61
CA ALA A 120 -21.34 0.60 1.54
C ALA A 120 -20.33 1.17 0.53
N SER A 121 -19.09 0.67 0.57
CA SER A 121 -18.04 1.07 -0.38
C SER A 121 -18.37 0.64 -1.81
N SER A 122 -18.97 -0.55 -2.00
CA SER A 122 -19.38 -1.04 -3.32
C SER A 122 -20.53 -0.22 -3.92
N MET A 123 -21.44 0.30 -3.09
CA MET A 123 -22.49 1.21 -3.54
C MET A 123 -21.89 2.51 -4.06
N ILE A 124 -20.96 3.11 -3.33
CA ILE A 124 -20.33 4.37 -3.75
C ILE A 124 -19.48 4.17 -5.00
N GLY A 125 -18.63 3.12 -5.04
CA GLY A 125 -17.85 2.77 -6.23
C GLY A 125 -18.73 2.44 -7.44
N GLY A 126 -19.85 1.75 -7.22
CA GLY A 126 -20.82 1.39 -8.24
C GLY A 126 -21.54 2.61 -8.82
N ILE A 127 -21.98 3.56 -7.99
CA ILE A 127 -22.56 4.83 -8.44
C ILE A 127 -21.54 5.60 -9.29
N LEU A 128 -20.29 5.66 -8.86
CA LEU A 128 -19.22 6.35 -9.58
C LEU A 128 -18.92 5.68 -10.92
N LEU A 129 -18.99 4.34 -10.97
CA LEU A 129 -18.83 3.55 -12.19
C LEU A 129 -19.95 3.80 -13.19
N VAL A 130 -21.20 3.63 -12.75
CA VAL A 130 -22.39 3.82 -13.58
C VAL A 130 -22.45 5.27 -14.07
N GLY A 131 -22.41 6.24 -13.15
CA GLY A 131 -22.42 7.65 -13.49
C GLY A 131 -21.26 8.05 -14.40
N GLY A 132 -20.06 7.55 -14.14
CA GLY A 132 -18.87 7.81 -14.95
C GLY A 132 -18.99 7.30 -16.39
N ILE A 133 -19.52 6.09 -16.58
CA ILE A 133 -19.71 5.49 -17.91
C ILE A 133 -20.79 6.24 -18.69
N PHE A 134 -21.94 6.50 -18.07
CA PHE A 134 -23.07 7.14 -18.74
C PHE A 134 -22.83 8.63 -19.04
N LEU A 135 -22.18 9.37 -18.14
CA LEU A 135 -22.00 10.83 -18.29
C LEU A 135 -20.74 11.22 -19.07
N PHE A 136 -19.63 10.50 -18.89
CA PHE A 136 -18.33 10.94 -19.43
C PHE A 136 -17.82 10.14 -20.62
N LYS A 137 -18.49 9.04 -21.02
CA LYS A 137 -18.10 8.13 -22.12
C LYS A 137 -16.65 7.63 -22.04
N LYS A 138 -15.99 7.74 -20.89
CA LYS A 138 -14.62 7.27 -20.63
C LYS A 138 -14.71 5.88 -20.02
N GLY A 139 -14.56 4.83 -20.82
CA GLY A 139 -14.71 3.45 -20.34
C GLY A 139 -13.68 3.06 -19.28
N LEU A 140 -12.40 2.97 -19.65
CA LEU A 140 -11.39 2.32 -18.81
C LEU A 140 -10.94 3.16 -17.60
N SER A 141 -10.81 4.48 -17.78
CA SER A 141 -10.34 5.37 -16.70
C SER A 141 -11.37 5.50 -15.57
N VAL A 142 -12.66 5.45 -15.89
CA VAL A 142 -13.74 5.45 -14.90
C VAL A 142 -13.71 4.18 -14.08
N VAL A 143 -13.54 3.01 -14.71
CA VAL A 143 -13.46 1.72 -13.99
C VAL A 143 -12.39 1.76 -12.90
N ILE A 144 -11.20 2.25 -13.24
CA ILE A 144 -10.09 2.37 -12.30
C ILE A 144 -10.39 3.36 -11.19
N LEU A 145 -10.94 4.52 -11.54
CA LEU A 145 -11.26 5.55 -10.54
C LEU A 145 -12.32 5.05 -9.56
N SER A 146 -13.34 4.34 -10.04
CA SER A 146 -14.37 3.71 -9.22
C SER A 146 -13.80 2.65 -8.30
N GLU A 147 -12.81 1.90 -8.76
CA GLU A 147 -12.13 0.89 -7.94
C GLU A 147 -11.23 1.52 -6.86
N ILE A 148 -10.47 2.57 -7.22
CA ILE A 148 -9.71 3.36 -6.24
C ILE A 148 -10.67 3.92 -5.19
N ALA A 149 -11.81 4.48 -5.60
CA ALA A 149 -12.82 5.01 -4.71
C ALA A 149 -13.39 3.93 -3.78
N TYR A 150 -13.68 2.73 -4.31
CA TYR A 150 -14.12 1.59 -3.52
C TYR A 150 -13.13 1.26 -2.40
N PHE A 151 -11.86 1.00 -2.73
CA PHE A 151 -10.87 0.60 -1.73
C PHE A 151 -10.53 1.74 -0.76
N PHE A 152 -10.47 2.98 -1.25
CA PHE A 152 -10.24 4.15 -0.41
C PHE A 152 -11.32 4.31 0.67
N ILE A 153 -12.60 4.23 0.29
CA ILE A 153 -13.72 4.34 1.23
C ILE A 153 -13.72 3.15 2.19
N TYR A 154 -13.47 1.95 1.66
CA TYR A 154 -13.41 0.74 2.48
C TYR A 154 -12.32 0.84 3.56
N ASP A 155 -11.14 1.31 3.18
CA ASP A 155 -10.04 1.55 4.12
C ASP A 155 -10.35 2.62 5.16
N LEU A 156 -11.03 3.70 4.78
CA LEU A 156 -11.45 4.73 5.73
C LEU A 156 -12.41 4.16 6.77
N LEU A 157 -13.40 3.37 6.34
CA LEU A 157 -14.36 2.72 7.25
C LEU A 157 -13.67 1.68 8.14
N LEU A 158 -12.79 0.85 7.57
CA LEU A 158 -11.99 -0.10 8.33
C LEU A 158 -11.13 0.60 9.38
N LEU A 159 -10.46 1.68 8.99
CA LEU A 159 -9.59 2.43 9.89
C LEU A 159 -10.38 3.06 11.02
N TYR A 160 -11.53 3.67 10.71
CA TYR A 160 -12.44 4.25 11.69
C TYR A 160 -12.90 3.21 12.72
N GLU A 161 -13.33 2.02 12.28
CA GLU A 161 -13.77 0.97 13.20
C GLU A 161 -12.65 0.41 14.06
N LEU A 162 -11.46 0.22 13.48
CA LEU A 162 -10.30 -0.22 14.24
C LEU A 162 -9.85 0.84 15.25
N ASP A 163 -9.86 2.12 14.90
CA ASP A 163 -9.54 3.22 15.81
C ASP A 163 -10.56 3.33 16.95
N ALA A 164 -11.85 3.22 16.64
CA ALA A 164 -12.93 3.23 17.62
C ALA A 164 -12.83 2.04 18.59
N MET A 165 -12.58 0.83 18.07
CA MET A 165 -12.40 -0.37 18.87
C MET A 165 -11.20 -0.28 19.81
N MET A 166 -10.11 0.32 19.33
CA MET A 166 -8.86 0.46 20.07
C MET A 166 -8.82 1.69 20.97
N GLN A 167 -9.87 2.52 20.91
CA GLN A 167 -9.98 3.80 21.62
C GLN A 167 -8.75 4.69 21.40
N VAL A 168 -8.28 4.73 20.15
CA VAL A 168 -7.12 5.53 19.76
C VAL A 168 -7.54 6.99 19.70
N HIS A 169 -7.07 7.79 20.66
CA HIS A 169 -7.23 9.23 20.66
C HIS A 169 -5.96 9.89 20.10
N GLY A 170 -6.12 10.83 19.17
CA GLY A 170 -5.03 11.70 18.71
C GLY A 170 -3.89 10.95 18.02
N ARG A 171 -4.19 10.12 17.01
CA ARG A 171 -3.14 9.54 16.17
C ARG A 171 -2.31 10.66 15.54
N ASP A 172 -0.99 10.54 15.61
CA ASP A 172 -0.09 11.41 14.86
C ASP A 172 -0.16 11.08 13.37
N LEU A 173 -1.08 11.74 12.67
CA LEU A 173 -1.30 11.57 11.23
C LEU A 173 -0.07 12.01 10.42
N VAL A 174 0.69 12.97 10.92
CA VAL A 174 1.88 13.47 10.25
C VAL A 174 2.93 12.38 10.20
N LYS A 175 3.27 11.80 11.36
CA LYS A 175 4.25 10.72 11.44
C LYS A 175 3.76 9.44 10.76
N THR A 176 2.47 9.11 10.87
CA THR A 176 1.93 7.85 10.35
C THR A 176 1.77 7.85 8.83
N PHE A 177 1.27 8.96 8.26
CA PHE A 177 0.88 9.04 6.85
C PHE A 177 1.69 10.06 6.06
N LEU A 178 1.68 11.34 6.47
CA LEU A 178 2.24 12.41 5.64
C LEU A 178 3.75 12.26 5.44
N LEU A 179 4.49 11.91 6.49
CA LEU A 179 5.95 11.86 6.43
C LEU A 179 6.46 10.67 5.60
N PRO A 180 5.96 9.43 5.79
CA PRO A 180 6.30 8.32 4.90
C PRO A 180 5.88 8.57 3.45
N PHE A 181 4.74 9.22 3.21
CA PHE A 181 4.25 9.56 1.86
C PHE A 181 5.09 10.64 1.19
N GLY A 182 5.41 11.72 1.92
CA GLY A 182 6.22 12.83 1.41
C GLY A 182 7.63 12.39 1.04
N ILE A 183 8.28 11.59 1.90
CA ILE A 183 9.62 11.05 1.62
C ILE A 183 9.58 10.08 0.44
N ALA A 184 8.58 9.21 0.36
CA ALA A 184 8.39 8.30 -0.77
C ALA A 184 8.22 9.07 -2.09
N SER A 185 7.45 10.15 -2.08
CA SER A 185 7.21 11.01 -3.24
C SER A 185 8.49 11.72 -3.71
N VAL A 186 9.29 12.26 -2.79
CA VAL A 186 10.59 12.87 -3.11
C VAL A 186 11.55 11.83 -3.70
N CYS A 187 11.64 10.64 -3.09
CA CYS A 187 12.49 9.57 -3.60
C CYS A 187 12.06 9.10 -4.99
N ALA A 188 10.75 8.94 -5.20
CA ALA A 188 10.16 8.59 -6.49
C ALA A 188 10.46 9.64 -7.58
N PHE A 189 10.40 10.92 -7.23
CA PHE A 189 10.78 12.00 -8.13
C PHE A 189 12.27 11.93 -8.51
N VAL A 190 13.15 11.70 -7.54
CA VAL A 190 14.59 11.56 -7.77
C VAL A 190 14.90 10.39 -8.71
N ILE A 191 14.35 9.20 -8.45
CA ILE A 191 14.58 8.03 -9.33
C ILE A 191 13.95 8.20 -10.71
N TYR A 192 12.84 8.95 -10.84
CA TYR A 192 12.24 9.26 -12.14
C TYR A 192 13.15 10.18 -12.97
N VAL A 193 13.74 11.21 -12.34
CA VAL A 193 14.66 12.14 -13.00
C VAL A 193 15.97 11.46 -13.39
N ILE A 194 16.55 10.65 -12.49
CA ILE A 194 17.80 9.92 -12.75
C ILE A 194 17.58 8.76 -13.72
N GLY A 195 16.42 8.09 -13.67
CA GLY A 195 16.11 6.92 -14.50
C GLY A 195 15.99 7.24 -15.98
N ARG A 196 15.59 8.46 -16.36
CA ARG A 196 15.50 8.87 -17.78
C ARG A 196 16.84 8.84 -18.52
N PRO A 197 17.91 9.53 -18.06
CA PRO A 197 19.21 9.45 -18.72
C PRO A 197 19.85 8.06 -18.58
N LEU A 198 19.68 7.39 -17.44
CA LEU A 198 20.24 6.05 -17.22
C LEU A 198 19.68 5.02 -18.21
N LYS A 199 18.37 5.10 -18.49
CA LYS A 199 17.69 4.22 -19.46
C LYS A 199 18.36 4.26 -20.84
N LEU A 200 18.78 5.44 -21.28
CA LEU A 200 19.43 5.63 -22.58
C LEU A 200 20.84 5.03 -22.64
N LEU A 201 21.50 4.88 -21.48
CA LEU A 201 22.89 4.40 -21.39
C LEU A 201 22.98 2.88 -21.20
N VAL A 202 22.14 2.30 -20.33
CA VAL A 202 22.30 0.92 -19.84
C VAL A 202 21.06 0.04 -20.11
N GLY A 203 20.00 0.61 -20.69
CA GLY A 203 18.75 -0.08 -20.98
C GLY A 203 17.77 -0.14 -19.79
N ASP A 204 16.53 -0.57 -20.07
CA ASP A 204 15.40 -0.49 -19.14
C ASP A 204 15.57 -1.35 -17.88
N ILE A 205 15.99 -2.62 -18.03
CA ILE A 205 16.07 -3.58 -16.93
C ILE A 205 17.13 -3.16 -15.90
N VAL A 206 18.35 -2.84 -16.36
CA VAL A 206 19.45 -2.47 -15.47
C VAL A 206 19.15 -1.14 -14.77
N THR A 207 18.55 -0.20 -15.49
CA THR A 207 18.09 1.08 -14.91
C THR A 207 17.05 0.86 -13.83
N MET A 208 16.05 -0.01 -14.07
CA MET A 208 15.02 -0.32 -13.08
C MET A 208 15.64 -0.87 -11.79
N MET A 209 16.54 -1.85 -11.90
CA MET A 209 17.19 -2.46 -10.73
C MET A 209 18.03 -1.44 -9.96
N GLY A 210 18.83 -0.63 -10.68
CA GLY A 210 19.65 0.43 -10.07
C GLY A 210 18.79 1.48 -9.34
N CYS A 211 17.72 1.94 -9.98
CA CYS A 211 16.79 2.91 -9.39
C CYS A 211 16.07 2.37 -8.15
N ILE A 212 15.68 1.09 -8.14
CA ILE A 212 15.07 0.46 -6.96
C ILE A 212 16.05 0.46 -5.78
N VAL A 213 17.30 0.05 -6.00
CA VAL A 213 18.33 0.02 -4.95
C VAL A 213 18.60 1.44 -4.41
N VAL A 214 18.90 2.39 -5.31
CA VAL A 214 19.21 3.78 -4.93
C VAL A 214 18.02 4.44 -4.25
N GLY A 215 16.81 4.29 -4.81
CA GLY A 215 15.59 4.83 -4.23
C GLY A 215 15.31 4.27 -2.84
N THR A 216 15.50 2.96 -2.65
CA THR A 216 15.29 2.29 -1.35
C THR A 216 16.28 2.80 -0.30
N LEU A 217 17.57 2.89 -0.65
CA LEU A 217 18.59 3.42 0.25
C LEU A 217 18.33 4.88 0.62
N LEU A 218 17.95 5.71 -0.36
CA LEU A 218 17.59 7.10 -0.13
C LEU A 218 16.37 7.24 0.78
N TYR A 219 15.34 6.43 0.55
CA TYR A 219 14.13 6.42 1.38
C TYR A 219 14.46 6.04 2.83
N LEU A 220 15.20 4.95 3.03
CA LEU A 220 15.59 4.48 4.36
C LEU A 220 16.46 5.52 5.09
N TYR A 221 17.37 6.19 4.37
CA TYR A 221 18.18 7.27 4.93
C TYR A 221 17.33 8.46 5.37
N LEU A 222 16.43 8.96 4.51
CA LEU A 222 15.60 10.13 4.78
C LEU A 222 14.58 9.87 5.89
N ILE A 223 13.92 8.70 5.88
CA ILE A 223 12.91 8.37 6.91
C ILE A 223 13.53 8.18 8.29
N ARG A 224 14.77 7.69 8.35
CA ARG A 224 15.52 7.62 9.60
C ARG A 224 15.94 9.01 10.07
N ARG A 225 16.46 9.85 9.17
CA ARG A 225 16.94 11.21 9.50
C ARG A 225 15.82 12.14 9.94
N LEU A 226 14.62 11.99 9.39
CA LEU A 226 13.44 12.77 9.76
C LEU A 226 12.66 12.19 10.95
N HIS A 227 13.23 11.19 11.64
CA HIS A 227 12.59 10.46 12.76
C HIS A 227 11.20 9.88 12.42
N GLY A 228 10.96 9.62 11.14
CA GLY A 228 9.78 8.90 10.68
C GLY A 228 9.77 7.46 11.16
N LEU A 229 10.95 6.84 11.23
CA LEU A 229 11.14 5.49 11.74
C LEU A 229 12.12 5.50 12.91
N THR A 230 11.68 5.04 14.07
CA THR A 230 12.56 4.90 15.26
C THR A 230 13.28 3.54 15.26
N ASP A 231 14.44 3.45 15.92
CA ASP A 231 15.22 2.20 15.99
C ASP A 231 14.41 1.03 16.60
N HIS A 232 13.50 1.33 17.53
CA HIS A 232 12.56 0.36 18.08
C HIS A 232 11.57 -0.17 17.03
N GLU A 233 11.05 0.70 16.17
CA GLU A 233 10.15 0.33 15.08
C GLU A 233 10.88 -0.48 14.01
N ILE A 234 12.14 -0.17 13.73
CA ILE A 234 13.00 -0.95 12.82
C ILE A 234 13.16 -2.38 13.34
N ALA A 235 13.47 -2.55 14.63
CA ALA A 235 13.62 -3.88 15.24
C ALA A 235 12.31 -4.69 15.20
N VAL A 236 11.16 -4.04 15.31
CA VAL A 236 9.85 -4.68 15.19
C VAL A 236 9.53 -5.05 13.75
N LEU A 237 9.80 -4.16 12.79
CA LEU A 237 9.66 -4.43 11.36
C LEU A 237 10.54 -5.62 10.95
N ASP A 238 11.80 -5.64 11.38
CA ASP A 238 12.72 -6.74 11.11
C ASP A 238 12.19 -8.07 11.68
N ARG A 239 11.67 -8.08 12.92
CA ARG A 239 11.03 -9.28 13.49
C ARG A 239 9.76 -9.71 12.75
N ASN A 240 9.08 -8.80 12.07
CA ASN A 240 7.91 -9.11 11.25
C ASN A 240 8.32 -9.69 9.90
N LEU A 241 9.33 -9.11 9.25
CA LEU A 241 9.86 -9.53 7.95
C LEU A 241 10.69 -10.81 8.03
N ASN A 242 11.46 -11.02 9.10
CA ASN A 242 12.26 -12.22 9.28
C ASN A 242 11.37 -13.43 9.64
N PHE A 243 11.38 -14.43 8.75
CA PHE A 243 10.75 -15.75 8.94
C PHE A 243 11.57 -16.68 9.85
N ARG A 244 12.78 -16.27 10.26
CA ARG A 244 13.55 -17.03 11.25
C ARG A 244 12.79 -17.06 12.58
N LYS A 245 12.18 -18.21 12.87
CA LYS A 245 11.81 -18.63 14.22
C LYS A 245 13.02 -18.35 15.11
N LYS A 246 12.91 -17.41 16.05
CA LYS A 246 13.66 -17.57 17.30
C LYS A 246 13.06 -18.80 17.97
N ARG A 247 13.71 -19.95 17.73
CA ARG A 247 13.65 -21.10 18.63
C ARG A 247 14.58 -20.75 19.79
N GLU A 248 14.04 -20.09 20.79
CA GLU A 248 14.56 -20.11 22.16
C GLU A 248 13.35 -20.06 23.09
#